data_AF-A0A9E3IK76-F1
#
_entry.id   AF-A0A9E3IK76-F1
#
_cell.length_a   1.000
_cell.length_b   1.000
_cell.length_c   1.000
_cell.angle_alpha   90.00
_cell.angle_beta   90.00
_cell.angle_gamma   90.00
#
_symmetry.space_group_name_H-M   'P 1'
#
loop_
_entity.id
_entity.type
_entity.pdbx_description
1 polymer ?
#
loop_
_entity_poly.entity_id
_entity_poly.type
_entity_poly.pdbx_seq_one_letter_code
_entity_poly.pdbx_strand_id
1 'polypeptide(L)' 'CGADIYATIDREQFGMDAGKAYGFSMAVDLRIQVEAIARK' A
#
# COMPACT_ATOMS: atom_id res chain seq x y z
N CYS A 1 -4.11 -18.94 -10.81
CA CYS A 1 -2.98 -18.47 -10.00
C CYS A 1 -3.45 -17.25 -9.22
N GLY A 2 -3.51 -17.33 -7.90
CA GLY A 2 -3.87 -16.21 -7.03
C GLY A 2 -2.73 -15.89 -6.07
N ALA A 3 -2.68 -14.65 -5.58
CA ALA A 3 -1.70 -14.22 -4.60
C ALA A 3 -2.29 -13.16 -3.67
N ASP A 4 -1.88 -13.23 -2.40
CA ASP A 4 -2.12 -12.21 -1.39
C ASP A 4 -0.79 -11.55 -1.03
N ILE A 5 -0.76 -10.22 -1.10
CA ILE A 5 0.44 -9.42 -0.84
C ILE A 5 0.12 -8.43 0.28
N TYR A 6 1.01 -8.40 1.27
CA TYR A 6 0.99 -7.46 2.39
C TYR A 6 2.26 -6.63 2.38
N ALA A 7 2.11 -5.31 2.47
CA ALA A 7 3.23 -4.40 2.61
C ALA A 7 2.82 -3.19 3.45
N THR A 8 3.78 -2.58 4.12
CA THR A 8 3.61 -1.25 4.72
C THR A 8 4.55 -0.31 4.02
N ILE A 9 4.02 0.82 3.55
CA ILE A 9 4.81 1.86 2.88
C ILE A 9 4.75 3.16 3.68
N ASP A 10 5.75 4.00 3.49
CA ASP A 10 5.72 5.38 3.98
C ASP A 10 5.18 6.30 2.87
N ARG A 11 4.00 6.87 3.09
CA ARG A 11 3.35 7.73 2.09
C ARG A 11 4.09 9.05 1.85
N GLU A 12 4.97 9.46 2.77
CA GLU A 12 5.73 10.70 2.60
C GLU A 12 6.76 10.60 1.47
N GLN A 13 7.28 9.40 1.22
CA GLN A 13 8.20 9.11 0.11
C GLN A 13 7.55 9.36 -1.27
N PHE A 14 6.23 9.49 -1.31
CA PHE A 14 5.43 9.77 -2.50
C PHE A 14 4.84 11.19 -2.51
N GLY A 15 5.32 12.08 -1.63
CA GLY A 15 4.89 13.48 -1.56
C GLY A 15 3.57 13.70 -0.83
N MET A 16 3.08 12.72 -0.07
CA MET A 16 1.83 12.80 0.69
C MET A 16 2.11 13.01 2.18
N ASP A 17 2.40 14.23 2.62
CA ASP A 17 2.82 14.55 4.01
C ASP A 17 1.71 15.14 4.92
N ALA A 18 0.51 15.38 4.36
CA ALA A 18 -0.61 15.97 5.09
C ALA A 18 -0.90 15.22 6.42
N GLY A 19 -1.10 15.95 7.52
CA GLY A 19 -1.33 15.35 8.84
C GLY A 19 -0.06 15.08 9.66
N LYS A 20 1.14 15.09 9.07
CA LYS A 20 2.41 14.81 9.78
C LYS A 20 2.65 15.79 10.93
N ALA A 21 2.42 17.09 10.69
CA ALA A 21 2.53 18.13 11.72
C ALA A 21 1.53 17.96 12.90
N TYR A 22 0.48 17.16 12.68
CA TYR A 22 -0.54 16.85 13.68
C TYR A 22 -0.34 15.46 14.32
N GLY A 23 0.79 14.79 14.05
CA GLY A 23 1.14 13.50 14.64
C GLY A 23 0.47 12.29 13.99
N PHE A 24 -0.08 12.43 12.78
CA PHE A 24 -0.65 11.29 12.06
C PHE A 24 0.47 10.32 11.66
N SER A 25 0.18 9.02 11.66
CA SER A 25 1.11 8.02 11.12
C SER A 25 1.25 8.21 9.60
N MET A 26 2.49 8.12 9.11
CA MET A 26 2.79 8.09 7.68
C MET A 26 2.79 6.66 7.11
N ALA A 27 2.71 5.65 7.99
CA ALA A 27 2.61 4.26 7.56
C ALA A 27 1.24 3.99 6.90
N VAL A 28 1.27 3.39 5.71
CA VAL A 28 0.10 2.92 4.97
C VAL A 28 0.23 1.43 4.75
N ASP A 29 -0.75 0.68 5.25
CA ASP A 29 -0.82 -0.77 5.05
C ASP A 29 -1.52 -1.10 3.73
N LEU A 30 -0.82 -1.79 2.85
CA LEU A 30 -1.31 -2.32 1.60
C LEU A 30 -1.72 -3.77 1.79
N ARG A 31 -2.98 -4.07 1.43
CA ARG A 31 -3.55 -5.42 1.41
C ARG A 31 -4.10 -5.68 0.03
N ILE A 32 -3.34 -6.42 -0.78
CA ILE A 32 -3.66 -6.63 -2.18
C ILE A 32 -3.94 -8.12 -2.39
N GLN A 33 -5.14 -8.42 -2.87
CA GLN A 33 -5.54 -9.75 -3.30
C GLN A 33 -5.66 -9.75 -4.83
N VAL A 34 -4.99 -10.68 -5.49
CA VAL A 34 -4.97 -10.80 -6.95
C VAL A 34 -5.37 -12.20 -7.38
N GLU A 35 -6.19 -12.27 -8.42
CA GLU A 35 -6.36 -13.47 -9.24
C GLU A 35 -5.96 -13.18 -10.67
N ALA A 36 -5.09 -14.03 -11.21
CA ALA A 36 -4.68 -13.97 -12.61
C ALA A 36 -5.37 -15.08 -13.41
N ILE A 37 -5.96 -14.68 -14.54
CA ILE A 37 -6.47 -15.59 -15.57
C ILE A 37 -5.34 -15.83 -16.58
N ALA A 38 -5.05 -17.10 -16.85
CA ALA A 38 -4.08 -17.46 -17.88
C ALA A 38 -4.57 -16.98 -19.26
N ARG A 39 -3.71 -16.29 -20.01
CA ARG A 39 -3.97 -16.06 -21.44
C ARG A 39 -3.78 -17.38 -22.20
N LYS A 40 -4.66 -17.61 -23.18
CA LYS A 40 -4.52 -18.69 -24.18
C LYS A 40 -3.35 -18.42 -25.11
#